data_AF-A0A947B5P8-F1
#
_entry.id   AF-A0A947B5P8-F1
#
_cell.length_a   1.000
_cell.length_b   1.000
_cell.length_c   1.000
_cell.angle_alpha   90.00
_cell.angle_beta   90.00
_cell.angle_gamma   90.00
#
_symmetry.space_group_name_H-M   'P 1'
#
loop_
_entity.id
_entity.type
_entity.pdbx_description
1 polymer ?
#
loop_
_entity_poly.entity_id
_entity_poly.type
_entity_poly.pdbx_seq_one_letter_code
_entity_poly.pdbx_strand_id
1 'polypeptide(L)'
;GCPSPLDRTLDLFHRRYHSPVIFGLVCRLKRNHYKLRLHSLLDETQNAQATSISLGALRLLEQYIYLAPHQWYQWKQVRTILGDAIFEETRHIHAIDQDPSLSPADPAMHAY
;
A
#
# COMPACT_ATOMS: atom_id res chain seq x y z
N GLY A 1 23.48 14.04 3.80
CA GLY A 1 22.06 13.69 3.56
C GLY A 1 21.23 14.14 4.74
N CYS A 2 20.00 14.58 4.51
CA CYS A 2 19.05 14.91 5.59
C CYS A 2 18.46 13.62 6.17
N PRO A 3 18.45 13.41 7.50
CA PRO A 3 17.85 12.22 8.08
C PRO A 3 16.33 12.23 7.86
N SER A 4 15.83 11.24 7.11
CA SER A 4 14.39 11.01 6.99
C SER A 4 13.91 10.22 8.23
N PRO A 5 12.80 10.61 8.87
CA PRO A 5 12.23 9.81 9.95
C PRO A 5 11.89 8.42 9.42
N LEU A 6 12.30 7.38 10.17
CA LEU A 6 12.07 5.98 9.82
C LEU A 6 10.80 5.49 10.54
N ASP A 7 9.78 5.13 9.77
CA ASP A 7 8.62 4.42 10.29
C ASP A 7 9.00 2.96 10.63
N ARG A 8 8.92 2.58 11.90
CA ARG A 8 9.26 1.23 12.40
C ARG A 8 8.06 0.34 12.60
N THR A 9 6.89 0.72 12.10
CA THR A 9 5.66 -0.05 12.23
C THR A 9 5.79 -1.44 11.60
N LEU A 10 6.46 -1.54 10.44
CA LEU A 10 6.74 -2.83 9.78
C LEU A 10 7.64 -3.74 10.63
N ASP A 11 8.70 -3.18 11.21
CA ASP A 11 9.58 -3.91 12.13
C ASP A 11 8.80 -4.44 13.34
N LEU A 12 7.90 -3.63 13.89
CA LEU A 12 7.07 -4.01 15.03
C LEU A 12 6.11 -5.15 14.69
N PHE A 13 5.42 -5.07 13.57
CA PHE A 13 4.50 -6.12 13.13
C PHE A 13 5.22 -7.43 12.83
N HIS A 14 6.35 -7.37 12.13
CA HIS A 14 7.14 -8.56 11.88
C HIS A 14 7.65 -9.17 13.19
N ARG A 15 8.22 -8.38 14.09
CA ARG A 15 8.74 -8.88 15.37
C ARG A 15 7.64 -9.50 16.25
N ARG A 16 6.42 -8.94 16.21
CA ARG A 16 5.31 -9.41 17.05
C ARG A 16 4.62 -10.65 16.49
N TYR A 17 4.47 -10.74 15.17
CA TYR A 17 3.63 -11.75 14.52
C TYR A 17 4.40 -12.70 13.62
N HIS A 18 5.72 -12.51 13.45
CA HIS A 18 6.56 -13.24 12.50
C HIS A 18 5.98 -13.28 11.08
N SER A 19 5.19 -12.26 10.72
CA SER A 19 4.53 -12.18 9.42
C SER A 19 5.56 -11.99 8.32
N PRO A 20 5.39 -12.65 7.15
CA PRO A 20 6.17 -12.29 5.97
C PRO A 20 5.91 -10.82 5.63
N VAL A 21 6.96 -10.11 5.19
CA VAL A 21 6.87 -8.72 4.76
C VAL A 21 7.23 -8.63 3.29
N ILE A 22 6.25 -8.19 2.50
CA ILE A 22 6.39 -7.99 1.06
C ILE A 22 6.33 -6.48 0.77
N PHE A 23 7.28 -6.02 -0.04
CA PHE A 23 7.31 -4.65 -0.55
C PHE A 23 6.83 -4.62 -1.99
N GLY A 24 5.75 -3.86 -2.25
CA GLY A 24 5.15 -3.71 -3.56
C GLY A 24 5.44 -2.36 -4.19
N LEU A 25 5.82 -2.35 -5.47
CA LEU A 25 6.01 -1.15 -6.28
C LEU A 25 5.18 -1.22 -7.55
N VAL A 26 4.38 -0.20 -7.79
CA VAL A 26 3.66 -0.03 -9.06
C VAL A 26 4.44 0.93 -9.95
N CYS A 27 4.93 0.44 -11.07
CA CYS A 27 5.64 1.23 -12.07
C CYS A 27 4.71 1.52 -13.26
N ARG A 28 4.77 2.73 -13.80
CA ARG A 28 4.05 3.09 -15.03
C ARG A 28 4.88 2.68 -16.24
N LEU A 29 4.25 1.97 -17.16
CA LEU A 29 4.79 1.63 -18.47
C LEU A 29 4.21 2.56 -19.54
N LYS A 30 4.73 2.44 -20.77
CA LYS A 30 4.17 3.16 -21.92
C LYS A 30 2.73 2.70 -22.19
N ARG A 31 1.94 3.56 -22.87
CA ARG A 31 0.57 3.26 -23.30
C ARG A 31 -0.41 2.92 -22.16
N ASN A 32 -0.31 3.62 -21.02
CA ASN A 32 -1.19 3.41 -19.85
C ASN A 32 -1.14 1.98 -19.25
N HIS A 33 -0.07 1.24 -19.49
CA HIS A 33 0.14 -0.03 -18.81
C HIS A 33 0.87 0.19 -17.48
N TYR A 34 0.65 -0.70 -16.51
CA TYR A 34 1.29 -0.67 -15.21
C TYR A 34 1.89 -2.03 -14.89
N LYS A 35 2.99 -2.03 -14.14
CA LYS A 35 3.63 -3.25 -13.67
C LYS A 35 3.78 -3.20 -12.16
N LEU A 36 3.18 -4.17 -11.48
CA LEU A 36 3.42 -4.42 -10.05
C LEU A 36 4.68 -5.28 -9.91
N ARG A 37 5.62 -4.83 -9.07
CA ARG A 37 6.80 -5.58 -8.66
C ARG A 37 6.71 -5.86 -7.17
N LEU A 38 6.84 -7.13 -6.79
CA LEU A 38 6.81 -7.58 -5.41
C LEU A 38 8.21 -8.03 -5.01
N HIS A 39 8.66 -7.60 -3.84
CA HIS A 39 9.95 -7.94 -3.26
C HIS A 39 9.73 -8.53 -1.87
N SER A 40 10.29 -9.70 -1.59
CA SER A 40 10.37 -10.18 -0.21
C SER A 40 11.43 -9.35 0.52
N LEU A 41 11.08 -8.72 1.63
CA LEU A 41 12.05 -8.00 2.46
C LEU A 41 12.74 -8.91 3.48
N LEU A 42 12.24 -10.13 3.62
CA LEU A 42 12.84 -11.17 4.44
C LEU A 42 13.47 -12.17 3.49
N ASP A 43 14.80 -12.20 3.51
CA ASP A 43 15.57 -13.25 2.85
C ASP A 43 15.85 -14.31 3.91
N GLU A 44 15.35 -15.53 3.70
CA GLU A 44 15.47 -16.68 4.63
C GLU A 44 16.95 -17.02 4.93
N THR A 45 17.89 -16.48 4.15
CA THR A 45 19.32 -16.81 4.21
C THR A 45 20.18 -15.79 4.96
N GLN A 46 19.66 -14.60 5.29
CA GLN A 46 20.47 -13.52 5.88
C GLN A 46 19.91 -13.06 7.22
N ASN A 47 20.56 -13.51 8.30
CA ASN A 47 20.60 -12.91 9.64
C ASN A 47 19.58 -11.78 9.89
N ALA A 48 18.33 -12.17 10.11
CA ALA A 48 17.18 -11.30 10.38
C ALA A 48 17.32 -10.40 11.64
N GLN A 49 18.48 -10.43 12.31
CA GLN A 49 18.73 -9.71 13.56
C GLN A 49 19.47 -8.38 13.40
N ALA A 50 20.11 -8.10 12.26
CA ALA A 50 21.00 -6.93 12.16
C ALA A 50 20.42 -5.72 11.39
N THR A 51 19.46 -5.92 10.50
CA THR A 51 18.97 -4.83 9.62
C THR A 51 17.46 -4.65 9.76
N SER A 52 17.02 -3.43 10.08
CA SER A 52 15.59 -3.07 10.12
C SER A 52 14.96 -3.30 8.74
N ILE A 53 13.81 -3.98 8.73
CA ILE A 53 12.97 -4.24 7.55
C ILE A 53 12.55 -2.91 6.92
N SER A 54 12.17 -1.93 7.74
CA SER A 54 11.84 -0.59 7.28
C SER A 54 13.01 0.08 6.56
N LEU A 55 14.24 -0.11 7.05
CA LEU A 55 15.44 0.42 6.38
C LEU A 55 15.69 -0.30 5.05
N GLY A 56 15.49 -1.62 4.99
CA GLY A 56 15.56 -2.41 3.77
C GLY A 56 14.56 -1.92 2.71
N ALA A 57 13.31 -1.70 3.11
CA ALA A 57 12.26 -1.14 2.27
C ALA A 57 12.64 0.23 1.70
N LEU A 58 13.15 1.14 2.54
CA LEU A 58 13.55 2.48 2.11
C LEU A 58 14.74 2.46 1.14
N ARG A 59 15.74 1.60 1.36
CA ARG A 59 16.87 1.45 0.42
C ARG A 59 16.39 0.94 -0.93
N LEU A 60 15.48 -0.02 -0.93
CA LEU A 60 14.91 -0.53 -2.18
C LEU A 60 14.12 0.56 -2.90
N LEU A 61 13.29 1.32 -2.17
CA LEU A 61 12.56 2.46 -2.72
C LEU A 61 13.50 3.52 -3.31
N GLU A 62 14.55 3.88 -2.59
CA GLU A 62 15.58 4.83 -3.02
C GLU A 62 16.19 4.42 -4.37
N GLN A 63 16.58 3.15 -4.53
CA GLN A 63 17.10 2.64 -5.80
C GLN A 63 16.10 2.82 -6.95
N TYR A 64 14.81 2.55 -6.73
CA TYR A 64 13.79 2.73 -7.76
C TYR A 64 13.54 4.20 -8.11
N ILE A 65 13.59 5.10 -7.11
CA ILE A 65 13.50 6.54 -7.34
C ILE A 65 14.69 7.01 -8.19
N TYR A 66 15.91 6.54 -7.90
CA TYR A 66 17.08 6.89 -8.71
C TYR A 66 17.00 6.36 -10.15
N LEU A 67 16.44 5.16 -10.36
CA LEU A 67 16.29 4.56 -11.70
C LEU A 67 15.23 5.28 -12.54
N ALA A 68 14.16 5.76 -11.93
CA ALA A 68 13.03 6.37 -12.64
C ALA A 68 12.45 7.58 -11.89
N PRO A 69 13.22 8.68 -11.74
CA PRO A 69 12.80 9.81 -10.90
C PRO A 69 11.53 10.50 -11.42
N HIS A 70 11.31 10.47 -12.73
CA HIS A 70 10.12 11.02 -13.38
C HIS A 70 8.82 10.24 -13.09
N GLN A 71 8.92 8.99 -12.62
CA GLN A 71 7.76 8.18 -12.22
C GLN A 71 7.43 8.33 -10.73
N TRP A 72 8.31 8.99 -9.96
CA TRP A 72 8.07 9.19 -8.55
C TRP A 72 6.96 10.22 -8.34
N TYR A 73 5.87 9.79 -7.71
CA TYR A 73 4.77 10.68 -7.36
C TYR A 73 5.22 11.65 -6.26
N GLN A 74 5.48 12.90 -6.65
CA GLN A 74 5.74 13.96 -5.70
C GLN A 74 4.41 14.45 -5.12
N TRP A 75 3.90 13.76 -4.08
CA TRP A 75 2.61 14.07 -3.44
C TRP A 75 2.43 15.54 -3.05
N LYS A 76 3.50 16.27 -2.75
CA LYS A 76 3.46 17.72 -2.49
C LYS A 76 3.05 18.55 -3.71
N GLN A 77 3.28 18.05 -4.91
CA GLN A 77 2.93 18.69 -6.18
C GLN A 77 1.66 18.09 -6.81
N VAL A 78 1.08 17.05 -6.21
CA VAL A 78 -0.11 16.38 -6.75
C VAL A 78 -1.28 17.34 -6.88
N ARG A 79 -1.49 18.28 -5.94
CA ARG A 79 -2.49 19.35 -6.08
C ARG A 79 -2.25 20.22 -7.31
N THR A 80 -0.99 20.58 -7.56
CA THR A 80 -0.60 21.38 -8.75
C THR A 80 -0.80 20.61 -10.05
N ILE A 81 -0.59 19.29 -10.05
CA ILE A 81 -0.64 18.45 -11.26
C ILE A 81 -2.06 17.98 -11.59
N LEU A 82 -2.85 17.62 -10.58
CA LEU A 82 -4.19 17.06 -10.75
C LEU A 82 -5.31 18.11 -10.64
N GLY A 83 -4.99 19.33 -10.19
CA GLY A 83 -5.97 20.38 -9.92
C GLY A 83 -6.82 20.08 -8.67
N ASP A 84 -7.49 21.10 -8.14
CA ASP A 84 -8.27 20.97 -6.90
C ASP A 84 -9.57 20.15 -7.08
N ALA A 85 -10.05 19.99 -8.32
CA ALA A 85 -11.29 19.29 -8.63
C ALA A 85 -11.33 17.82 -8.15
N ILE A 86 -10.20 17.11 -8.13
CA ILE A 86 -10.14 15.71 -7.65
C ILE A 86 -10.19 15.65 -6.12
N PHE A 87 -9.75 16.70 -5.44
CA PHE A 87 -9.77 16.80 -3.98
C PHE A 87 -11.10 17.34 -3.45
N GLU A 88 -11.91 17.98 -4.29
CA GLU A 88 -13.27 18.43 -3.96
C GLU A 88 -14.32 17.34 -4.14
N GLU A 89 -14.01 16.27 -4.89
CA GLU A 89 -14.94 15.19 -5.16
C GLU A 89 -15.21 14.36 -3.89
N THR A 90 -16.19 14.80 -3.10
CA THR A 90 -16.68 14.17 -1.88
C THR A 90 -17.63 13.01 -2.20
N ARG A 91 -17.33 12.22 -3.23
CA ARG A 91 -18.14 11.01 -3.47
C ARG A 91 -17.82 10.03 -2.36
N HIS A 92 -18.84 9.71 -1.56
CA HIS A 92 -18.76 8.65 -0.57
C HIS A 92 -18.25 7.37 -1.25
N ILE A 93 -16.97 7.04 -1.03
CA ILE A 93 -16.29 5.85 -1.58
C ILE A 93 -17.01 4.55 -1.15
N HIS A 94 -17.81 4.65 -0.08
CA HIS A 94 -18.69 3.61 0.42
C HIS A 94 -20.15 4.08 0.37
N ALA A 95 -20.70 4.28 -0.82
CA ALA A 95 -22.14 4.03 -0.94
C ALA A 95 -22.29 2.52 -0.75
N ILE A 96 -22.82 2.09 0.41
CA ILE A 96 -23.37 0.76 0.55
C ILE A 96 -24.52 0.75 -0.46
N ASP A 97 -24.27 0.19 -1.65
CA ASP A 97 -25.36 -0.20 -2.52
C ASP A 97 -26.14 -1.22 -1.70
N GLN A 98 -27.33 -0.82 -1.22
CA GLN A 98 -28.23 -1.75 -0.57
C GLN A 98 -28.63 -2.74 -1.64
N ASP A 99 -27.93 -3.87 -1.67
CA ASP A 99 -28.23 -4.98 -2.55
C ASP A 99 -29.70 -5.37 -2.30
N PRO A 100 -30.62 -5.14 -3.25
CA PRO A 100 -32.04 -5.44 -3.07
C PRO A 100 -32.30 -6.95 -2.90
N SER A 101 -31.27 -7.78 -3.04
CA SER A 101 -31.33 -9.24 -2.90
C SER A 101 -31.32 -9.74 -1.45
N LEU A 102 -31.03 -8.90 -0.45
CA LEU A 102 -31.21 -9.26 0.96
C LEU A 102 -32.65 -9.00 1.43
N SER A 103 -33.58 -9.79 0.89
CA SER A 103 -34.91 -9.93 1.46
C SER A 103 -34.80 -10.62 2.83
N PRO A 104 -35.42 -10.11 3.92
CA PRO A 104 -35.51 -10.83 5.17
C PRO A 104 -36.62 -11.89 5.03
N ALA A 105 -36.29 -13.00 4.39
CA ALA A 105 -37.14 -14.18 4.38
C ALA A 105 -36.53 -15.24 5.30
N ASP A 106 -36.90 -15.18 6.57
CA ASP A 106 -37.08 -16.39 7.37
C ASP A 106 -38.27 -16.14 8.31
N PRO A 107 -39.48 -16.58 7.95
CA PRO A 107 -40.55 -16.70 8.93
C PRO A 107 -40.16 -17.82 9.88
N ALA A 108 -40.16 -17.50 11.17
CA ALA A 108 -39.97 -18.43 12.28
C ALA A 108 -40.71 -19.76 12.03
N MET A 109 -39.94 -20.83 11.82
CA MET A 109 -40.47 -22.19 11.76
C MET A 109 -40.28 -22.88 13.11
N HIS A 110 -41.42 -22.99 13.79
CA HIS A 110 -41.84 -24.03 14.74
C HIS A 110 -41.33 -23.99 16.18
N ALA A 111 -42.22 -23.43 17.02
CA ALA A 111 -42.48 -23.98 18.35
C ALA A 111 -43.11 -25.38 18.23
N TYR A 112 -42.53 -26.35 18.95
CA TYR A 112 -43.23 -27.44 19.65
C TYR A 112 -42.39 -27.84 20.86
#